data_AF-A0A2M8HCH0-F1
#
_entry.id   AF-A0A2M8HCH0-F1
#
_cell.length_a   1.000
_cell.length_b   1.000
_cell.length_c   1.000
_cell.angle_alpha   90.00
_cell.angle_beta   90.00
_cell.angle_gamma   90.00
#
_symmetry.space_group_name_H-M   'P 1'
#
loop_
_entity.id
_entity.type
_entity.pdbx_description
1 polymer ?
#
loop_
_entity_poly.entity_id
_entity_poly.type
_entity_poly.pdbx_seq_one_letter_code
_entity_poly.pdbx_strand_id
1 'polypeptide(L)' 'MKIQESQASAVLQAVEQTRGAFADRTVTAVPVTMRQLPLSTLLRGSISLDRLQELALQRLQLGEHEPLAGRRIRVI' A
#
# COMPACT_ATOMS: atom_id res chain seq x y z
N MET A 1 -30.79 1.51 -35.36
CA MET A 1 -31.29 1.52 -33.97
C MET A 1 -30.17 1.98 -33.05
N LYS A 2 -30.41 3.03 -32.27
CA LYS A 2 -29.47 3.56 -31.27
C LYS A 2 -29.53 2.64 -30.04
N ILE A 3 -28.40 2.07 -29.63
CA ILE A 3 -28.31 1.32 -28.37
C ILE A 3 -27.78 2.29 -27.32
N GLN A 4 -28.67 2.69 -26.40
CA GLN A 4 -28.37 3.58 -25.28
C GLN A 4 -27.62 2.82 -24.19
N GLU A 5 -26.58 3.47 -23.67
CA GLU A 5 -25.76 3.04 -22.55
C GLU A 5 -26.59 2.94 -21.28
N SER A 6 -26.63 1.75 -20.68
CA SER A 6 -27.16 1.51 -19.34
C SER A 6 -26.01 1.14 -18.40
N GLN A 7 -25.07 2.06 -18.21
CA GLN A 7 -23.95 1.94 -17.25
C GLN A 7 -24.37 2.18 -15.78
N ALA A 8 -25.65 2.09 -15.44
CA ALA A 8 -26.13 2.38 -14.09
C ALA A 8 -26.30 1.14 -13.19
N SER A 9 -26.31 -0.09 -13.73
CA SER A 9 -26.61 -1.29 -12.93
C SER A 9 -25.38 -2.05 -12.41
N ALA A 10 -24.15 -1.71 -12.82
CA ALA A 10 -22.96 -2.43 -12.39
C ALA A 10 -22.43 -2.01 -11.00
N VAL A 11 -22.87 -0.87 -10.46
CA VAL A 11 -22.34 -0.31 -9.21
C VAL A 11 -22.98 -0.95 -7.97
N LEU A 12 -24.19 -1.52 -8.09
CA LEU A 12 -24.90 -2.11 -6.93
C LEU A 12 -24.58 -3.59 -6.68
N GLN A 13 -24.04 -4.32 -7.67
CA GLN A 13 -23.63 -5.73 -7.49
C GLN A 13 -22.24 -5.89 -6.86
N ALA A 14 -21.41 -4.85 -6.84
CA ALA A 14 -20.06 -4.91 -6.26
C ALA A 14 -20.05 -4.97 -4.72
N VAL A 15 -21.18 -4.64 -4.06
CA VAL A 15 -21.28 -4.61 -2.59
C VAL A 15 -21.52 -6.01 -2.01
N GLU A 16 -22.12 -6.95 -2.75
CA GLU A 16 -22.47 -8.27 -2.22
C GLU A 16 -21.37 -9.33 -2.36
N GLN A 17 -20.32 -9.09 -3.14
CA GLN A 17 -19.29 -10.11 -3.43
C GLN A 17 -18.07 -10.07 -2.50
N THR A 18 -18.08 -9.24 -1.46
CA THR A 18 -16.92 -9.09 -0.57
C THR A 18 -16.87 -10.13 0.55
N ARG A 19 -17.75 -11.13 0.63
CA ARG A 19 -17.67 -12.20 1.65
C ARG A 19 -17.16 -13.51 1.06
N GLY A 20 -15.95 -13.91 1.45
CA GLY A 20 -15.36 -15.22 1.16
C GLY A 20 -15.15 -16.04 2.43
N ALA A 21 -14.66 -17.27 2.29
CA ALA A 21 -14.23 -18.10 3.42
C ALA A 21 -12.74 -18.47 3.28
N PHE A 22 -11.98 -18.33 4.36
CA PHE A 22 -10.58 -18.78 4.44
C PHE A 22 -10.39 -19.53 5.75
N ALA A 23 -9.93 -20.78 5.69
CA ALA A 23 -9.73 -21.64 6.85
C ALA A 23 -10.97 -21.69 7.78
N ASP A 24 -12.15 -21.95 7.20
CA ASP A 24 -13.46 -21.98 7.88
C ASP A 24 -13.86 -20.68 8.59
N ARG A 25 -13.17 -19.57 8.31
CA ARG A 25 -13.51 -18.24 8.80
C ARG A 25 -14.10 -17.41 7.67
N THR A 26 -15.19 -16.72 7.97
CA THR A 26 -15.77 -15.73 7.06
C THR A 26 -14.84 -14.52 6.98
N VAL A 27 -14.47 -14.15 5.75
CA VAL A 27 -13.59 -13.02 5.46
C VAL A 27 -14.36 -12.01 4.63
N THR A 28 -14.34 -10.75 5.07
CA THR A 28 -14.84 -9.63 4.26
C THR A 28 -13.68 -8.92 3.59
N ALA A 29 -13.69 -8.83 2.26
CA ALA A 29 -12.79 -7.98 1.51
C ALA A 29 -13.15 -6.51 1.80
N VAL A 30 -12.33 -5.87 2.62
CA VAL A 30 -12.42 -4.43 2.85
C VAL A 30 -11.63 -3.75 1.73
N PRO A 31 -12.25 -2.86 0.93
CA PRO A 31 -11.49 -2.08 -0.03
C PRO A 31 -10.43 -1.29 0.74
N VAL A 32 -9.16 -1.57 0.46
CA VAL A 32 -8.05 -0.83 1.05
C VAL A 32 -7.99 0.53 0.37
N THR A 33 -8.88 1.44 0.76
CA THR A 33 -8.73 2.89 0.56
C THR A 33 -7.79 3.46 1.61
N MET A 34 -6.70 2.76 1.93
CA MET A 34 -5.61 3.38 2.66
C MET A 34 -4.83 4.18 1.64
N ARG A 35 -5.04 5.50 1.62
CA ARG A 35 -4.01 6.42 1.11
C ARG A 35 -2.71 5.97 1.78
N GLN A 36 -1.74 5.50 0.98
CA GLN A 36 -0.46 5.06 1.51
C GLN A 36 0.14 6.23 2.28
N LEU A 37 0.19 6.08 3.61
CA LEU A 37 0.78 7.08 4.48
C LEU A 37 2.32 7.03 4.30
N PRO A 38 3.01 8.18 4.39
CA PRO A 38 4.46 8.19 4.44
C PRO A 38 4.99 7.31 5.59
N LEU A 39 6.05 6.55 5.35
CA LEU A 39 6.66 5.68 6.37
C LEU A 39 7.12 6.50 7.58
N SER A 40 7.63 7.70 7.34
CA SER A 40 8.00 8.64 8.40
C SER A 40 6.81 8.96 9.32
N THR A 41 5.63 9.22 8.76
CA THR A 41 4.41 9.46 9.53
C THR A 41 4.00 8.27 10.39
N LEU A 42 4.15 7.04 9.86
CA LEU A 42 3.85 5.82 10.60
C LEU A 42 4.83 5.55 11.75
N LEU A 43 6.10 5.98 11.59
CA LEU A 43 7.18 5.66 12.53
C LEU A 43 7.42 6.73 13.60
N ARG A 44 7.02 7.99 13.38
CA ARG A 44 7.20 9.09 14.36
C ARG A 44 6.57 8.82 15.73
N GLY A 45 5.54 7.96 15.81
CA GLY A 45 4.93 7.56 17.07
C GLY A 45 5.74 6.56 17.89
N SER A 46 6.72 5.89 17.26
CA SER A 46 7.47 4.78 17.86
C SER A 46 8.95 5.11 18.06
N ILE A 47 9.52 5.96 17.21
CA ILE A 47 10.94 6.33 17.23
C ILE A 47 11.14 7.81 16.91
N SER A 48 12.20 8.40 17.47
CA SER A 48 12.67 9.72 17.05
C SER A 48 13.30 9.62 15.66
N LEU A 49 12.79 10.41 14.72
CA LEU A 49 13.34 10.50 13.37
C LEU A 49 14.04 11.84 13.18
N ASP A 50 15.26 11.80 12.66
CA ASP A 50 15.93 12.99 12.16
C ASP A 50 15.63 13.24 10.67
N ARG A 51 16.07 14.40 10.15
CA ARG A 51 15.83 14.80 8.77
C ARG A 51 16.44 13.83 7.75
N LEU A 52 17.58 13.23 8.06
CA LEU A 52 18.28 12.32 7.16
C LEU A 52 17.57 10.96 7.09
N GLN A 53 17.06 10.49 8.22
CA GLN A 53 16.24 9.29 8.34
C GLN A 53 14.90 9.47 7.63
N GLU A 54 14.26 10.64 7.74
CA GLU A 54 13.03 10.94 7.00
C GLU A 54 13.24 10.88 5.49
N LEU A 55 14.35 11.44 4.99
CA LEU A 55 14.73 11.35 3.59
C LEU A 55 15.00 9.89 3.18
N ALA A 56 15.71 9.12 4.01
CA ALA A 56 15.98 7.71 3.74
C ALA A 56 14.69 6.89 3.66
N LEU A 57 13.72 7.15 4.54
CA LEU A 57 12.40 6.52 4.52
C LEU A 57 11.62 6.88 3.25
N GLN A 58 11.67 8.14 2.81
CA GLN A 58 11.05 8.55 1.55
C GLN A 58 11.63 7.80 0.35
N ARG A 59 12.96 7.65 0.28
CA ARG A 59 13.64 6.90 -0.79
C ARG A 59 13.25 5.43 -0.79
N LEU A 60 13.19 4.82 0.39
CA LEU A 60 12.69 3.45 0.58
C LEU A 60 11.27 3.27 0.03
N GLN A 61 10.37 4.23 0.26
CA GLN A 61 9.00 4.17 -0.29
C GLN A 61 8.96 4.28 -1.82
N LEU A 62 9.91 5.01 -2.41
CA LEU A 62 10.06 5.12 -3.86
C LEU A 62 10.78 3.92 -4.49
N GLY A 63 11.23 2.95 -3.67
CA GLY A 63 12.04 1.82 -4.12
C GLY A 63 13.50 2.19 -4.42
N GLU A 64 13.91 3.44 -4.12
CA GLU A 64 15.29 3.87 -4.24
C GLU A 64 16.12 3.32 -3.10
N HIS A 65 17.26 2.74 -3.44
CA HIS A 65 18.20 2.20 -2.48
C HIS A 65 19.63 2.45 -2.97
N GLU A 66 20.55 2.59 -2.01
CA GLU A 66 21.97 2.74 -2.33
C GLU A 66 22.50 1.43 -2.95
N PRO A 67 23.04 1.48 -4.19
CA PRO A 67 23.58 0.32 -4.86
C PRO A 67 24.72 -0.32 -4.07
N LEU A 68 24.91 -1.64 -4.21
CA LEU A 68 26.01 -2.35 -3.56
C LEU A 68 27.39 -1.77 -3.93
N ALA A 69 27.55 -1.28 -5.16
CA ALA A 69 28.79 -0.65 -5.62
C ALA A 69 29.17 0.62 -4.82
N GLY A 70 28.20 1.30 -4.18
CA GLY A 70 28.46 2.44 -3.31
C GLY A 70 28.85 2.06 -1.88
N ARG A 71 28.64 0.79 -1.48
CA ARG A 71 28.82 0.35 -0.10
C ARG A 71 30.25 -0.09 0.18
N ARG A 72 30.78 0.30 1.33
CA ARG A 72 32.04 -0.23 1.86
C ARG A 72 31.79 -1.58 2.52
N ILE A 73 31.94 -2.65 1.75
CA ILE A 73 31.78 -4.03 2.24
C ILE A 73 33.17 -4.58 2.58
N ARG A 74 33.34 -5.14 3.78
CA ARG A 74 34.54 -5.91 4.15
C ARG A 74 34.22 -7.40 4.10
N VAL A 75 35.15 -8.19 3.57
CA VAL A 75 35.12 -9.65 3.62
C VAL A 75 35.87 -10.07 4.89
N ILE A 76 35.25 -10.93 5.71
CA ILE A 76 35.80 -11.46 6.97
C ILE A 76 36.15 -12.93 6.75
#